data_AF-A0A8B8GBR5-F1
#
_entry.id   AF-A0A8B8GBR5-F1
#
_cell.length_a   1.000
_cell.length_b   1.000
_cell.length_c   1.000
_cell.angle_alpha   90.00
_cell.angle_beta   90.00
_cell.angle_gamma   90.00
#
_symmetry.space_group_name_H-M   'P 1'
#
loop_
_entity.id
_entity.type
_entity.pdbx_description
1 polymer ?
#
loop_
_entity_poly.entity_id
_entity_poly.type
_entity_poly.pdbx_seq_one_letter_code
_entity_poly.pdbx_strand_id
1 'polypeptide(L)'
;MSYGFIVKVSENVLPELLEQYNIPTAPVIFRGNQNYQSVSKHFIENIVKVAEKIEKLLKLNMPIIMTEEQHQSHNISTSCNLCKNKFSNMNHKVADHCHLSSEFRQTLCNTCNLKLQVPNFIPCFLHNLSNYDAHFIVIELGYDANKITVIPNSEEKFISFSKYISNKFSIRFIDTFRFMATSLSKLATNLLTPRLEKFRETAKHFTNEDMPLVTRKGVYPYEYTYNWQKLEDITLPSEAHFYSTLKEKHIVDEEYKHALTVWDHFDCKTLGEYNDLYLKIDILLLADVFQNFRDICNSTYGLDPAFYFTAPGFSFDCMLKHTGVKLKLLYIDIIFPFRIIKLIKFFSFTCSKFKNFVF
;
A
#
# COMPACT_ATOMS: atom_id res chain seq x y z
N MET A 1 -13.40 11.25 -13.65
CA MET A 1 -12.65 10.64 -12.53
C MET A 1 -12.55 9.15 -12.75
N SER A 2 -11.40 8.60 -12.45
CA SER A 2 -11.17 7.16 -12.43
C SER A 2 -10.25 6.85 -11.26
N TYR A 3 -10.28 5.61 -10.81
CA TYR A 3 -9.30 5.12 -9.86
C TYR A 3 -8.87 3.70 -10.18
N GLY A 4 -7.79 3.25 -9.58
CA GLY A 4 -7.61 1.83 -9.39
C GLY A 4 -6.92 1.50 -8.09
N PHE A 5 -6.96 0.23 -7.70
CA PHE A 5 -6.14 -0.29 -6.62
C PHE A 5 -5.73 -1.74 -6.77
N ILE A 6 -4.63 -2.11 -6.10
CA ILE A 6 -4.22 -3.50 -5.92
C ILE A 6 -4.19 -3.88 -4.44
N VAL A 7 -4.67 -5.08 -4.13
CA VAL A 7 -4.45 -5.70 -2.82
C VAL A 7 -3.26 -6.64 -2.91
N LYS A 8 -2.21 -6.28 -2.19
CA LYS A 8 -1.00 -7.07 -2.08
C LYS A 8 -0.95 -7.78 -0.73
N VAL A 9 -0.98 -9.09 -0.85
CA VAL A 9 -0.99 -10.06 0.23
C VAL A 9 0.44 -10.59 0.45
N SER A 10 0.75 -10.97 1.68
CA SER A 10 2.00 -11.68 1.98
C SER A 10 2.05 -12.99 1.21
N GLU A 11 3.23 -13.39 0.74
CA GLU A 11 3.39 -14.61 -0.07
C GLU A 11 3.02 -15.88 0.69
N ASN A 12 3.14 -15.85 2.01
CA ASN A 12 2.79 -16.98 2.89
C ASN A 12 1.27 -17.23 2.99
N VAL A 13 0.41 -16.34 2.48
CA VAL A 13 -1.03 -16.57 2.58
C VAL A 13 -1.46 -17.49 1.46
N LEU A 14 -2.15 -18.57 1.83
CA LEU A 14 -2.67 -19.57 0.92
C LEU A 14 -3.58 -18.92 -0.15
N PRO A 15 -3.31 -19.11 -1.45
CA PRO A 15 -4.14 -18.55 -2.53
C PRO A 15 -5.61 -18.95 -2.42
N GLU A 16 -5.90 -20.16 -1.92
CA GLU A 16 -7.24 -20.70 -1.72
C GLU A 16 -8.05 -19.84 -0.73
N LEU A 17 -7.39 -19.25 0.27
CA LEU A 17 -8.04 -18.33 1.21
C LEU A 17 -8.40 -17.01 0.52
N LEU A 18 -7.58 -16.54 -0.42
CA LEU A 18 -7.88 -15.31 -1.15
C LEU A 18 -9.09 -15.50 -2.07
N GLU A 19 -9.17 -16.65 -2.73
CA GLU A 19 -10.32 -17.05 -3.54
C GLU A 19 -11.57 -17.22 -2.68
N GLN A 20 -11.49 -17.98 -1.58
CA GLN A 20 -12.60 -18.22 -0.66
C GLN A 20 -13.22 -16.92 -0.12
N TYR A 21 -12.38 -15.94 0.23
CA TYR A 21 -12.83 -14.64 0.75
C TYR A 21 -13.08 -13.60 -0.34
N ASN A 22 -12.91 -13.95 -1.61
CA ASN A 22 -13.06 -13.06 -2.77
C ASN A 22 -12.22 -11.78 -2.63
N ILE A 23 -10.96 -11.93 -2.21
CA ILE A 23 -10.00 -10.82 -2.12
C ILE A 23 -9.36 -10.65 -3.51
N PRO A 24 -9.42 -9.44 -4.10
CA PRO A 24 -8.88 -9.22 -5.44
C PRO A 24 -7.35 -9.36 -5.44
N THR A 25 -6.83 -10.23 -6.31
CA THR A 25 -5.39 -10.45 -6.48
C THR A 25 -4.79 -9.68 -7.66
N ALA A 26 -5.64 -9.18 -8.56
CA ALA A 26 -5.27 -8.32 -9.69
C ALA A 26 -5.63 -6.85 -9.41
N PRO A 27 -5.00 -5.88 -10.11
CA PRO A 27 -5.40 -4.49 -10.09
C PRO A 27 -6.88 -4.33 -10.46
N VAL A 28 -7.64 -3.69 -9.58
CA VAL A 28 -9.02 -3.28 -9.80
C VAL A 28 -8.99 -1.87 -10.35
N ILE A 29 -9.45 -1.67 -11.58
CA ILE A 29 -9.61 -0.33 -12.17
C ILE A 29 -11.10 -0.01 -12.24
N PHE A 30 -11.45 1.22 -11.90
CA PHE A 30 -12.79 1.75 -12.04
C PHE A 30 -12.75 3.10 -12.76
N ARG A 31 -13.46 3.17 -13.87
CA ARG A 31 -13.67 4.39 -14.64
C ARG A 31 -15.08 4.89 -14.34
N GLY A 32 -15.19 6.11 -13.83
CA GLY A 32 -16.50 6.74 -13.67
C GLY A 32 -17.19 6.96 -15.02
N ASN A 33 -18.50 7.15 -14.98
CA ASN A 33 -19.30 7.43 -16.16
C ASN A 33 -20.50 8.30 -15.78
N GLN A 34 -21.37 8.62 -16.75
CA GLN A 34 -22.54 9.48 -16.52
C GLN A 34 -23.48 8.96 -15.41
N ASN A 35 -23.56 7.63 -15.22
CA ASN A 35 -24.39 6.99 -14.20
C ASN A 35 -23.69 6.88 -12.84
N TYR A 36 -22.36 6.95 -12.80
CA TYR A 36 -21.54 6.85 -11.58
C TYR A 36 -20.60 8.05 -11.46
N GLN A 37 -21.18 9.18 -11.06
CA GLN A 37 -20.46 10.46 -11.01
C GLN A 37 -19.59 10.60 -9.75
N SER A 38 -20.01 10.06 -8.59
CA SER A 38 -19.18 10.07 -7.38
C SER A 38 -18.22 8.88 -7.35
N VAL A 39 -17.10 9.07 -8.02
CA VAL A 39 -16.00 8.10 -8.09
C VAL A 39 -15.32 7.92 -6.73
N SER A 40 -15.21 9.00 -5.95
CA SER A 40 -14.69 8.98 -4.59
C SER A 40 -15.56 8.12 -3.67
N LYS A 41 -16.89 8.26 -3.73
CA LYS A 41 -17.81 7.40 -2.99
C LYS A 41 -17.65 5.93 -3.38
N HIS A 42 -17.64 5.64 -4.68
CA HIS A 42 -17.45 4.27 -5.16
C HIS A 42 -16.11 3.67 -4.70
N PHE A 43 -15.04 4.48 -4.68
CA PHE A 43 -13.76 4.07 -4.12
C PHE A 43 -13.89 3.69 -2.64
N ILE A 44 -14.48 4.53 -1.80
CA ILE A 44 -14.66 4.26 -0.37
C ILE A 44 -15.51 3.01 -0.13
N GLU A 45 -16.62 2.86 -0.84
CA GLU A 45 -17.45 1.66 -0.74
C GLU A 45 -16.68 0.39 -1.11
N ASN A 46 -15.86 0.44 -2.16
CA ASN A 46 -15.11 -0.72 -2.63
C ASN A 46 -13.97 -1.11 -1.66
N ILE A 47 -13.18 -0.14 -1.18
CA ILE A 47 -12.13 -0.44 -0.19
C ILE A 47 -12.71 -0.94 1.14
N VAL A 48 -13.89 -0.45 1.55
CA VAL A 48 -14.59 -0.93 2.75
C VAL A 48 -15.01 -2.39 2.57
N LYS A 49 -15.67 -2.74 1.45
CA LYS A 49 -16.05 -4.12 1.14
C LYS A 49 -14.84 -5.07 1.15
N VAL A 50 -13.72 -4.65 0.59
CA VAL A 50 -12.51 -5.48 0.58
C VAL A 50 -11.89 -5.56 1.99
N ALA A 51 -11.88 -4.47 2.75
CA ALA A 51 -11.35 -4.48 4.11
C ALA A 51 -12.23 -5.27 5.10
N GLU A 52 -13.55 -5.35 4.91
CA GLU A 52 -14.44 -6.26 5.63
C GLU A 52 -14.08 -7.73 5.38
N LYS A 53 -13.79 -8.09 4.11
CA LYS A 53 -13.32 -9.45 3.75
C LYS A 53 -11.98 -9.75 4.43
N ILE A 54 -11.06 -8.79 4.44
CA ILE A 54 -9.76 -8.92 5.10
C ILE A 54 -9.91 -9.04 6.62
N GLU A 55 -10.82 -8.30 7.26
CA GLU A 55 -11.09 -8.45 8.69
C GLU A 55 -11.56 -9.87 9.03
N LYS A 56 -12.47 -10.44 8.21
CA LYS A 56 -12.93 -11.83 8.38
C LYS A 56 -11.78 -12.81 8.21
N LEU A 57 -10.92 -12.62 7.19
CA LEU A 57 -9.74 -13.44 6.96
C LEU A 57 -8.79 -13.40 8.18
N LEU A 58 -8.50 -12.21 8.71
CA LEU A 58 -7.58 -12.02 9.84
C LEU A 58 -8.09 -12.62 11.17
N LYS A 59 -9.37 -12.98 11.25
CA LYS A 59 -9.96 -13.68 12.42
C LYS A 59 -9.76 -15.19 12.39
N LEU A 60 -9.27 -15.75 11.28
CA LEU A 60 -8.93 -17.17 11.21
C LEU A 60 -7.79 -17.51 12.17
N ASN A 61 -7.88 -18.69 12.76
CA ASN A 61 -6.88 -19.25 13.66
C ASN A 61 -6.56 -20.67 13.23
N MET A 62 -5.78 -20.81 12.17
CA MET A 62 -5.37 -22.13 11.68
C MET A 62 -4.38 -22.77 12.67
N PRO A 63 -4.50 -24.09 12.92
CA PRO A 63 -3.59 -24.80 13.81
C PRO A 63 -2.17 -24.79 13.25
N ILE A 64 -1.18 -24.79 14.13
CA ILE A 64 0.23 -24.80 13.74
C ILE A 64 0.60 -26.09 13.01
N ILE A 65 1.39 -25.96 11.94
CA ILE A 65 2.03 -27.07 11.24
C ILE A 65 3.54 -26.91 11.40
N MET A 66 4.19 -27.98 11.88
CA MET A 66 5.63 -28.04 12.13
C MET A 66 6.22 -29.26 11.44
N THR A 67 7.38 -29.08 10.80
CA THR A 67 8.20 -30.20 10.33
C THR A 67 8.94 -30.86 11.49
N GLU A 68 9.47 -32.08 11.29
CA GLU A 68 10.27 -32.76 12.30
C GLU A 68 11.49 -31.93 12.75
N GLU A 69 12.19 -31.28 11.81
CA GLU A 69 13.30 -30.38 12.09
C GLU A 69 12.87 -29.17 12.93
N GLN A 70 11.69 -28.60 12.63
CA GLN A 70 11.14 -27.49 13.41
C GLN A 70 10.77 -27.94 14.84
N HIS A 71 10.21 -29.14 15.01
CA HIS A 71 9.99 -29.71 16.33
C HIS A 71 11.30 -29.88 17.11
N GLN A 72 12.34 -30.41 16.48
CA GLN A 72 13.65 -30.57 17.11
C GLN A 72 14.26 -29.23 17.51
N SER A 73 14.28 -28.25 16.59
CA SER A 73 14.83 -26.91 16.87
C SER A 73 14.06 -26.19 17.98
N HIS A 74 12.73 -26.31 18.01
CA HIS A 74 11.88 -25.79 19.07
C HIS A 74 12.20 -26.47 20.41
N ASN A 75 12.33 -27.79 20.43
CA ASN A 75 12.60 -28.57 21.64
C ASN A 75 13.97 -28.27 22.24
N ILE A 76 15.01 -28.14 21.41
CA ILE A 76 16.39 -27.87 21.85
C ILE A 76 16.58 -26.40 22.26
N SER A 77 15.76 -25.48 21.76
CA SER A 77 15.87 -24.07 22.11
C SER A 77 15.70 -23.83 23.62
N THR A 78 16.69 -23.16 24.22
CA THR A 78 16.77 -22.82 25.66
C THR A 78 16.53 -21.33 25.95
N SER A 79 16.46 -20.50 24.91
CA SER A 79 16.26 -19.04 25.01
C SER A 79 15.28 -18.52 23.98
N CYS A 80 14.52 -17.48 24.33
CA CYS A 80 13.56 -16.83 23.46
C CYS A 80 14.24 -16.20 22.23
N ASN A 81 13.74 -16.47 21.02
CA ASN A 81 14.32 -15.89 19.80
C ASN A 81 14.21 -14.35 19.74
N LEU A 82 13.21 -13.76 20.41
CA LEU A 82 12.99 -12.30 20.42
C LEU A 82 13.79 -11.59 21.52
N CYS A 83 13.53 -11.89 22.80
CA CYS A 83 14.17 -11.18 23.93
C CYS A 83 15.49 -11.77 24.41
N LYS A 84 15.91 -12.91 23.85
CA LYS A 84 17.15 -13.64 24.18
C LYS A 84 17.26 -14.15 25.63
N ASN A 85 16.23 -13.97 26.45
CA ASN A 85 16.18 -14.50 27.81
C ASN A 85 15.89 -16.01 27.83
N LYS A 86 16.41 -16.71 28.84
CA LYS A 86 16.10 -18.13 29.09
C LYS A 86 14.62 -18.33 29.45
N PHE A 87 14.07 -19.48 29.09
CA PHE A 87 12.71 -19.86 29.48
C PHE A 87 12.62 -20.18 30.98
N SER A 88 11.45 -19.97 31.56
CA SER A 88 11.17 -20.28 32.96
C SER A 88 9.73 -20.78 33.12
N ASN A 89 9.37 -21.32 34.28
CA ASN A 89 8.00 -21.79 34.54
C ASN A 89 6.96 -20.67 34.40
N MET A 90 7.29 -19.45 34.83
CA MET A 90 6.41 -18.28 34.68
C MET A 90 6.35 -17.76 33.24
N ASN A 91 7.45 -17.88 32.49
CA ASN A 91 7.55 -17.42 31.11
C ASN A 91 8.04 -18.55 30.22
N HIS A 92 7.14 -19.50 30.00
CA HIS A 92 7.42 -20.76 29.34
C HIS A 92 7.62 -20.58 27.83
N LYS A 93 8.19 -21.63 27.23
CA LYS A 93 8.47 -21.73 25.80
C LYS A 93 7.17 -21.94 25.01
N VAL A 94 6.98 -21.17 23.95
CA VAL A 94 5.81 -21.18 23.06
C VAL A 94 6.30 -21.22 21.60
N ALA A 95 5.61 -21.99 20.77
CA ALA A 95 5.82 -22.01 19.32
C ALA A 95 4.98 -20.90 18.68
N ASP A 96 5.62 -19.82 18.22
CA ASP A 96 4.96 -18.74 17.46
C ASP A 96 4.71 -19.21 16.02
N HIS A 97 3.52 -18.95 15.50
CA HIS A 97 3.13 -19.37 14.16
C HIS A 97 2.22 -18.37 13.47
N CYS A 98 2.07 -18.56 12.17
CA CYS A 98 1.15 -17.82 11.36
C CYS A 98 -0.25 -18.42 11.43
N HIS A 99 -1.22 -17.66 11.94
CA HIS A 99 -2.62 -18.11 12.01
C HIS A 99 -3.33 -18.20 10.65
N LEU A 100 -2.69 -17.74 9.55
CA LEU A 100 -3.23 -17.78 8.19
C LEU A 100 -2.53 -18.76 7.26
N SER A 101 -1.29 -19.14 7.55
CA SER A 101 -0.52 -20.12 6.76
C SER A 101 -0.21 -21.39 7.52
N SER A 102 -0.55 -21.44 8.82
CA SER A 102 -0.15 -22.49 9.76
C SER A 102 1.35 -22.61 10.00
N GLU A 103 2.20 -21.87 9.28
CA GLU A 103 3.65 -22.00 9.34
C GLU A 103 4.22 -21.59 10.71
N PHE A 104 5.03 -22.46 11.30
CA PHE A 104 5.89 -22.13 12.42
C PHE A 104 6.88 -21.01 12.04
N ARG A 105 7.01 -20.03 12.92
CA ARG A 105 7.90 -18.88 12.73
C ARG A 105 9.15 -18.99 13.57
N GLN A 106 8.98 -19.20 14.88
CA GLN A 106 10.08 -19.12 15.84
C GLN A 106 9.64 -19.61 17.23
N THR A 107 10.63 -19.80 18.10
CA THR A 107 10.42 -20.18 19.49
C THR A 107 10.52 -18.96 20.39
N LEU A 108 9.40 -18.61 21.05
CA LEU A 108 9.29 -17.44 21.90
C LEU A 108 9.00 -17.82 23.35
N CYS A 109 9.20 -16.87 24.25
CA CYS A 109 8.61 -16.95 25.57
C CYS A 109 7.17 -16.41 25.51
N ASN A 110 6.29 -16.92 26.38
CA ASN A 110 4.87 -16.52 26.42
C ASN A 110 4.67 -15.00 26.42
N THR A 111 5.48 -14.26 27.19
CA THR A 111 5.41 -12.80 27.25
C THR A 111 5.71 -12.12 25.91
N CYS A 112 6.69 -12.62 25.16
CA CYS A 112 7.00 -12.07 23.84
C CYS A 112 5.93 -12.44 22.83
N ASN A 113 5.43 -13.68 22.88
CA ASN A 113 4.36 -14.15 22.01
C ASN A 113 3.09 -13.29 22.13
N LEU A 114 2.65 -13.01 23.36
CA LEU A 114 1.48 -12.14 23.62
C LEU A 114 1.64 -10.70 23.13
N LYS A 115 2.88 -10.21 22.98
CA LYS A 115 3.17 -8.88 22.42
C LYS A 115 3.08 -8.85 20.89
N LEU A 116 3.20 -10.00 20.22
CA LEU A 116 3.03 -10.12 18.78
C LEU A 116 1.54 -10.15 18.43
N GLN A 117 0.93 -8.96 18.43
CA GLN A 117 -0.49 -8.81 18.11
C GLN A 117 -0.73 -8.46 16.66
N VAL A 118 -1.54 -9.28 15.98
CA VAL A 118 -2.03 -8.97 14.63
C VAL A 118 -2.57 -7.53 14.60
N PRO A 119 -2.14 -6.70 13.63
CA PRO A 119 -2.58 -5.32 13.55
C PRO A 119 -4.10 -5.25 13.40
N ASN A 120 -4.72 -4.39 14.20
CA ASN A 120 -6.15 -4.12 14.12
C ASN A 120 -6.49 -3.07 13.03
N PHE A 121 -5.67 -3.00 11.97
CA PHE A 121 -5.87 -2.07 10.87
C PHE A 121 -5.19 -2.57 9.59
N ILE A 122 -5.73 -2.15 8.45
CA ILE A 122 -5.11 -2.27 7.13
C ILE A 122 -4.70 -0.89 6.61
N PRO A 123 -3.43 -0.67 6.22
CA PRO A 123 -3.02 0.57 5.60
C PRO A 123 -3.42 0.57 4.11
N CYS A 124 -3.97 1.69 3.68
CA CYS A 124 -4.20 2.06 2.29
C CYS A 124 -3.15 3.12 1.94
N PHE A 125 -2.25 2.78 1.02
CA PHE A 125 -1.12 3.62 0.64
C PHE A 125 -1.48 4.45 -0.59
N LEU A 126 -1.37 5.77 -0.46
CA LEU A 126 -1.54 6.71 -1.56
C LEU A 126 -0.28 7.55 -1.64
N HIS A 127 0.19 7.84 -2.85
CA HIS A 127 1.37 8.66 -3.03
C HIS A 127 1.00 10.12 -3.11
N ASN A 128 1.50 10.92 -2.16
CA ASN A 128 1.19 12.34 -2.03
C ASN A 128 -0.28 12.61 -1.63
N LEU A 129 -0.87 11.69 -0.86
CA LEU A 129 -2.22 11.75 -0.33
C LEU A 129 -2.59 13.14 0.19
N SER A 130 -1.72 13.71 1.02
CA SER A 130 -2.00 14.92 1.80
C SER A 130 -2.28 16.15 0.92
N ASN A 131 -1.79 16.17 -0.32
CA ASN A 131 -1.89 17.32 -1.22
C ASN A 131 -2.88 17.12 -2.38
N TYR A 132 -3.47 15.91 -2.51
CA TYR A 132 -4.31 15.56 -3.66
C TYR A 132 -5.57 14.82 -3.20
N ASP A 133 -5.47 13.53 -2.91
CA ASP A 133 -6.64 12.65 -2.76
C ASP A 133 -7.36 12.82 -1.43
N ALA A 134 -6.67 13.34 -0.40
CA ALA A 134 -7.22 13.43 0.96
C ALA A 134 -8.53 14.23 1.02
N HIS A 135 -8.64 15.33 0.28
CA HIS A 135 -9.82 16.19 0.31
C HIS A 135 -11.07 15.45 -0.17
N PHE A 136 -10.95 14.71 -1.27
CA PHE A 136 -12.06 13.92 -1.82
C PHE A 136 -12.46 12.77 -0.89
N ILE A 137 -11.47 12.06 -0.35
CA ILE A 137 -11.73 10.92 0.53
C ILE A 137 -12.38 11.40 1.84
N VAL A 138 -11.84 12.44 2.48
CA VAL A 138 -12.35 12.93 3.77
C VAL A 138 -13.77 13.47 3.64
N ILE A 139 -14.13 14.11 2.52
CA ILE A 139 -15.51 14.54 2.25
C ILE A 139 -16.46 13.33 2.26
N GLU A 140 -16.12 12.25 1.54
CA GLU A 140 -16.95 11.04 1.49
C GLU A 140 -17.02 10.34 2.85
N LEU A 141 -15.93 10.36 3.61
CA LEU A 141 -15.91 9.84 4.98
C LEU A 141 -16.80 10.68 5.92
N GLY A 142 -16.91 11.99 5.71
CA GLY A 142 -17.73 12.88 6.54
C GLY A 142 -19.23 12.55 6.55
N TYR A 143 -19.72 11.85 5.52
CA TYR A 143 -21.11 11.38 5.44
C TYR A 143 -21.35 10.02 6.12
N ASP A 144 -20.31 9.41 6.69
CA ASP A 144 -20.38 8.09 7.27
C ASP A 144 -20.65 8.12 8.78
N ALA A 145 -21.57 7.28 9.25
CA ALA A 145 -21.91 7.19 10.67
C ALA A 145 -20.84 6.47 11.52
N ASN A 146 -19.91 5.76 10.88
CA ASN A 146 -18.85 5.05 11.58
C ASN A 146 -17.76 5.99 12.09
N LYS A 147 -17.09 5.57 13.17
CA LYS A 147 -15.99 6.33 13.77
C LYS A 147 -14.88 6.61 12.75
N ILE A 148 -14.43 7.85 12.71
CA ILE A 148 -13.26 8.29 11.95
C ILE A 148 -12.26 8.92 12.92
N THR A 149 -10.98 8.67 12.69
CA THR A 149 -9.90 9.33 13.44
C THR A 149 -8.97 10.02 12.46
N VAL A 150 -8.65 11.29 12.71
CA VAL A 150 -7.84 12.12 11.84
C VAL A 150 -6.61 12.59 12.60
N ILE A 151 -5.45 12.58 11.95
CA ILE A 151 -4.21 13.20 12.42
C ILE A 151 -3.98 14.44 11.54
N PRO A 152 -4.42 15.63 11.98
CA PRO A 152 -4.25 16.85 11.20
C PRO A 152 -2.79 17.31 11.21
N ASN A 153 -2.37 17.94 10.10
CA ASN A 153 -1.13 18.69 9.98
C ASN A 153 -1.42 20.20 9.96
N SER A 154 -2.46 20.58 9.25
CA SER A 154 -3.09 21.90 9.23
C SER A 154 -4.61 21.71 9.05
N GLU A 155 -5.37 22.80 8.93
CA GLU A 155 -6.81 22.76 8.66
C GLU A 155 -7.14 22.07 7.33
N GLU A 156 -6.25 22.18 6.34
CA GLU A 156 -6.43 21.61 5.00
C GLU A 156 -5.65 20.32 4.77
N LYS A 157 -4.55 20.10 5.49
CA LYS A 157 -3.66 18.96 5.26
C LYS A 157 -3.72 17.97 6.40
N PHE A 158 -3.94 16.71 6.06
CA PHE A 158 -3.95 15.60 7.01
C PHE A 158 -2.68 14.77 6.89
N ILE A 159 -2.07 14.36 8.00
CA ILE A 159 -0.95 13.40 7.99
C ILE A 159 -1.47 12.01 7.63
N SER A 160 -2.60 11.64 8.24
CA SER A 160 -3.30 10.38 8.03
C SER A 160 -4.70 10.50 8.60
N PHE A 161 -5.61 9.69 8.08
CA PHE A 161 -6.93 9.49 8.66
C PHE A 161 -7.26 8.00 8.61
N SER A 162 -8.14 7.55 9.49
CA SER A 162 -8.56 6.15 9.55
C SER A 162 -10.08 6.05 9.64
N LYS A 163 -10.63 5.14 8.84
CA LYS A 163 -12.04 4.78 8.85
C LYS A 163 -12.20 3.47 9.60
N TYR A 164 -13.02 3.45 10.64
CA TYR A 164 -13.38 2.21 11.31
C TYR A 164 -14.46 1.48 10.52
N ILE A 165 -14.26 0.17 10.34
CA ILE A 165 -15.23 -0.75 9.74
C ILE A 165 -15.92 -1.55 10.84
N SER A 166 -15.20 -1.84 11.91
CA SER A 166 -15.72 -2.41 13.14
C SER A 166 -15.16 -1.65 14.34
N ASN A 167 -15.67 -1.94 15.54
CA ASN A 167 -15.21 -1.29 16.78
C ASN A 167 -13.69 -1.43 17.03
N LYS A 168 -13.04 -2.42 16.41
CA LYS A 168 -11.62 -2.71 16.60
C LYS A 168 -10.80 -2.61 15.32
N PHE A 169 -11.41 -2.69 14.13
CA PHE A 169 -10.70 -2.77 12.85
C PHE A 169 -10.91 -1.52 11.98
N SER A 170 -9.83 -0.98 11.43
CA SER A 170 -9.86 0.25 10.62
C SER A 170 -9.04 0.17 9.34
N ILE A 171 -9.47 0.88 8.31
CA ILE A 171 -8.62 1.27 7.17
C ILE A 171 -7.84 2.51 7.59
N ARG A 172 -6.53 2.51 7.40
CA ARG A 172 -5.65 3.64 7.69
C ARG A 172 -5.05 4.19 6.42
N PHE A 173 -5.37 5.41 6.04
CA PHE A 173 -4.83 6.02 4.83
C PHE A 173 -3.47 6.62 5.12
N ILE A 174 -2.46 6.19 4.37
CA ILE A 174 -1.05 6.53 4.57
C ILE A 174 -0.50 7.21 3.32
N ASP A 175 0.16 8.34 3.54
CA ASP A 175 0.87 9.06 2.49
C ASP A 175 2.29 8.52 2.31
N THR A 176 2.56 7.82 1.22
CA THR A 176 3.91 7.29 0.95
C THR A 176 4.94 8.40 0.67
N PHE A 177 4.50 9.60 0.28
CA PHE A 177 5.39 10.75 0.08
C PHE A 177 6.02 11.22 1.41
N ARG A 178 5.36 10.95 2.55
CA ARG A 178 5.91 11.23 3.90
C ARG A 178 7.01 10.25 4.33
N PHE A 179 7.26 9.22 3.53
CA PHE A 179 8.42 8.32 3.65
C PHE A 179 9.45 8.57 2.56
N MET A 180 8.98 8.80 1.33
CA MET A 180 9.80 8.93 0.13
C MET A 180 9.41 10.23 -0.58
N ALA A 181 9.99 11.35 -0.13
CA ALA A 181 9.61 12.72 -0.51
C ALA A 181 10.09 13.11 -1.93
N THR A 182 9.72 12.32 -2.94
CA THR A 182 9.96 12.62 -4.35
C THR A 182 8.88 11.99 -5.23
N SER A 183 8.85 12.34 -6.51
CA SER A 183 7.79 11.87 -7.41
C SER A 183 7.87 10.37 -7.65
N LEU A 184 6.71 9.74 -7.88
CA LEU A 184 6.64 8.32 -8.28
C LEU A 184 7.50 8.02 -9.52
N SER A 185 7.56 8.95 -10.49
CA SER A 185 8.45 8.84 -11.66
C SER A 185 9.91 8.67 -11.24
N LYS A 186 10.44 9.55 -10.37
CA LYS A 186 11.82 9.45 -9.88
C LYS A 186 12.04 8.21 -9.02
N LEU A 187 11.04 7.80 -8.23
CA LEU A 187 11.12 6.57 -7.44
C LEU A 187 11.18 5.33 -8.32
N ALA A 188 10.38 5.25 -9.39
CA ALA A 188 10.43 4.18 -10.37
C ALA A 188 11.79 4.14 -11.08
N THR A 189 12.32 5.28 -11.52
CA THR A 189 13.66 5.36 -12.13
C THR A 189 14.75 4.83 -11.19
N ASN A 190 14.67 5.12 -9.88
CA ASN A 190 15.62 4.62 -8.89
C ASN A 190 15.54 3.10 -8.67
N LEU A 191 14.45 2.45 -9.07
CA LEU A 191 14.31 0.99 -9.01
C LEU A 191 14.90 0.27 -10.22
N LEU A 192 15.24 0.98 -11.31
CA LEU A 192 15.76 0.36 -12.52
C LEU A 192 17.04 -0.43 -12.24
N THR A 193 17.02 -1.69 -12.65
CA THR A 193 18.17 -2.60 -12.69
C THR A 193 18.23 -3.23 -14.09
N PRO A 194 19.39 -3.72 -14.55
CA PRO A 194 19.49 -4.33 -15.89
C PRO A 194 18.50 -5.47 -16.14
N ARG A 195 18.05 -6.18 -15.10
CA ARG A 195 17.08 -7.28 -15.20
C ARG A 195 15.69 -6.93 -14.67
N LEU A 196 15.47 -5.68 -14.26
CA LEU A 196 14.19 -5.19 -13.72
C LEU A 196 13.64 -6.01 -12.54
N GLU A 197 14.51 -6.70 -11.77
CA GLU A 197 14.08 -7.62 -10.70
C GLU A 197 13.33 -6.94 -9.54
N LYS A 198 13.41 -5.60 -9.45
CA LYS A 198 12.69 -4.81 -8.44
C LYS A 198 11.23 -4.55 -8.80
N PHE A 199 10.79 -4.83 -10.04
CA PHE A 199 9.42 -4.60 -10.50
C PHE A 199 8.56 -5.87 -10.40
N ARG A 200 8.50 -6.46 -9.19
CA ARG A 200 7.91 -7.79 -8.95
C ARG A 200 6.39 -7.81 -9.11
N GLU A 201 5.71 -6.75 -8.71
CA GLU A 201 4.26 -6.63 -8.87
C GLU A 201 3.91 -6.28 -10.31
N THR A 202 4.67 -5.39 -10.95
CA THR A 202 4.48 -5.04 -12.36
C THR A 202 4.66 -6.27 -13.27
N ALA A 203 5.70 -7.08 -13.06
CA ALA A 203 5.99 -8.30 -13.83
C ALA A 203 4.91 -9.40 -13.72
N LYS A 204 4.01 -9.36 -12.74
CA LYS A 204 2.88 -10.30 -12.64
C LYS A 204 1.76 -9.99 -13.62
N HIS A 205 1.73 -8.78 -14.17
CA HIS A 205 0.60 -8.26 -14.95
C HIS A 205 0.97 -7.82 -16.37
N PHE A 206 2.23 -7.98 -16.74
CA PHE A 206 2.83 -7.56 -18.00
C PHE A 206 3.88 -8.58 -18.44
N THR A 207 4.04 -8.74 -19.75
CA THR A 207 5.03 -9.64 -20.34
C THR A 207 6.42 -9.02 -20.30
N ASN A 208 7.47 -9.82 -20.56
CA ASN A 208 8.84 -9.30 -20.63
C ASN A 208 9.02 -8.24 -21.74
N GLU A 209 8.25 -8.33 -22.81
CA GLU A 209 8.27 -7.36 -23.92
C GLU A 209 7.65 -6.01 -23.50
N ASP A 210 6.68 -6.04 -22.60
CA ASP A 210 6.01 -4.85 -22.06
C ASP A 210 6.87 -4.10 -21.04
N MET A 211 7.76 -4.80 -20.32
CA MET A 211 8.50 -4.27 -19.16
C MET A 211 9.24 -2.95 -19.43
N PRO A 212 9.93 -2.73 -20.57
CA PRO A 212 10.55 -1.45 -20.88
C PRO A 212 9.56 -0.27 -20.94
N LEU A 213 8.28 -0.55 -21.25
CA LEU A 213 7.24 0.46 -21.36
C LEU A 213 6.54 0.74 -20.01
N VAL A 214 6.46 -0.25 -19.12
CA VAL A 214 5.67 -0.17 -17.88
C VAL A 214 6.49 0.03 -16.60
N THR A 215 7.83 0.03 -16.70
CA THR A 215 8.74 0.28 -15.55
C THR A 215 9.11 1.76 -15.36
N ARG A 216 8.44 2.64 -16.10
CA ARG A 216 8.50 4.09 -15.96
C ARG A 216 7.09 4.65 -15.86
N LYS A 217 6.97 5.80 -15.21
CA LYS A 217 5.69 6.51 -15.15
C LYS A 217 5.33 7.02 -16.55
N GLY A 218 4.13 6.68 -17.01
CA GLY A 218 3.60 7.20 -18.27
C GLY A 218 3.22 8.68 -18.19
N VAL A 219 2.81 9.24 -19.32
CA VAL A 219 2.22 10.58 -19.42
C VAL A 219 0.73 10.49 -19.69
N TYR A 220 -0.02 11.52 -19.29
CA TYR A 220 -1.46 11.53 -19.47
C TYR A 220 -1.96 12.97 -19.70
N PRO A 221 -2.87 13.20 -20.67
CA PRO A 221 -3.37 14.55 -20.99
C PRO A 221 -4.51 14.93 -20.04
N TYR A 222 -4.18 15.34 -18.82
CA TYR A 222 -5.17 15.61 -17.75
C TYR A 222 -6.11 16.75 -18.13
N GLU A 223 -5.59 17.82 -18.69
CA GLU A 223 -6.31 19.04 -19.06
C GLU A 223 -7.27 18.78 -20.25
N TYR A 224 -6.86 17.93 -21.20
CA TYR A 224 -7.70 17.56 -22.35
C TYR A 224 -8.95 16.80 -21.95
N THR A 225 -8.87 16.02 -20.88
CA THR A 225 -9.87 15.01 -20.57
C THR A 225 -10.96 15.53 -19.61
N TYR A 226 -11.43 16.76 -19.80
CA TYR A 226 -12.35 17.42 -18.86
C TYR A 226 -13.76 16.80 -18.73
N ASN A 227 -14.16 15.88 -19.62
CA ASN A 227 -15.46 15.19 -19.56
C ASN A 227 -15.35 13.70 -19.93
N TRP A 228 -16.48 12.97 -19.81
CA TRP A 228 -16.53 11.54 -20.11
C TRP A 228 -16.44 11.22 -21.59
N GLN A 229 -17.00 12.07 -22.46
CA GLN A 229 -16.98 11.88 -23.91
C GLN A 229 -15.56 11.83 -24.45
N LYS A 230 -14.63 12.62 -23.88
CA LYS A 230 -13.20 12.57 -24.26
C LYS A 230 -12.55 11.21 -24.03
N LEU A 231 -13.08 10.38 -23.14
CA LEU A 231 -12.55 9.02 -22.95
C LEU A 231 -12.97 8.07 -24.09
N GLU A 232 -13.92 8.45 -24.93
CA GLU A 232 -14.36 7.70 -26.11
C GLU A 232 -13.55 8.05 -27.36
N ASP A 233 -12.69 9.08 -27.28
CA ASP A 233 -11.81 9.47 -28.38
C ASP A 233 -10.93 8.29 -28.82
N ILE A 234 -10.96 7.97 -30.12
CA ILE A 234 -10.28 6.81 -30.72
C ILE A 234 -8.83 7.08 -31.14
N THR A 235 -8.31 8.26 -30.81
CA THR A 235 -6.93 8.67 -31.09
C THR A 235 -6.29 9.26 -29.84
N LEU A 236 -4.98 9.07 -29.71
CA LEU A 236 -4.23 9.81 -28.70
C LEU A 236 -4.25 11.30 -29.07
N PRO A 237 -4.57 12.20 -28.12
CA PRO A 237 -4.58 13.64 -28.39
C PRO A 237 -3.22 14.14 -28.87
N SER A 238 -3.20 15.21 -29.67
CA SER A 238 -1.93 15.81 -30.12
C SER A 238 -1.10 16.32 -28.95
N GLU A 239 0.21 16.46 -29.17
CA GLU A 239 1.19 16.92 -28.19
C GLU A 239 0.79 18.23 -27.46
N ALA A 240 0.15 19.16 -28.17
CA ALA A 240 -0.35 20.41 -27.61
C ALA A 240 -1.34 20.21 -26.43
N HIS A 241 -2.07 19.10 -26.43
CA HIS A 241 -3.06 18.76 -25.40
C HIS A 241 -2.45 18.10 -24.14
N PHE A 242 -1.12 17.92 -24.10
CA PHE A 242 -0.38 17.45 -22.94
C PHE A 242 0.26 18.58 -22.12
N TYR A 243 -0.08 19.84 -22.38
CA TYR A 243 0.38 20.97 -21.58
C TYR A 243 -0.10 20.85 -20.13
N SER A 244 0.83 20.88 -19.17
CA SER A 244 0.50 20.83 -17.76
C SER A 244 0.40 22.24 -17.18
N THR A 245 -0.81 22.68 -16.83
CA THR A 245 -1.02 23.98 -16.16
C THR A 245 -0.33 24.02 -14.81
N LEU A 246 -0.31 22.90 -14.08
CA LEU A 246 0.36 22.81 -12.77
C LEU A 246 1.87 23.07 -12.84
N LYS A 247 2.52 22.61 -13.92
CA LYS A 247 3.96 22.77 -14.10
C LYS A 247 4.31 23.94 -15.03
N GLU A 248 3.28 24.57 -15.61
CA GLU A 248 3.36 25.57 -16.68
C GLU A 248 4.32 25.14 -17.82
N LYS A 249 4.24 23.87 -18.21
CA LYS A 249 5.19 23.25 -19.13
C LYS A 249 4.50 22.36 -20.15
N HIS A 250 5.00 22.43 -21.39
CA HIS A 250 4.71 21.44 -22.41
C HIS A 250 5.35 20.10 -22.06
N ILE A 251 4.76 19.04 -22.60
CA ILE A 251 5.40 17.72 -22.62
C ILE A 251 6.70 17.81 -23.43
N VAL A 252 7.66 16.94 -23.09
CA VAL A 252 8.89 16.78 -23.85
C VAL A 252 8.63 15.79 -24.99
N ASP A 253 9.16 16.05 -26.19
CA ASP A 253 8.95 15.23 -27.39
C ASP A 253 9.18 13.72 -27.14
N GLU A 254 10.19 13.36 -26.35
CA GLU A 254 10.51 11.98 -26.00
C GLU A 254 9.41 11.31 -25.16
N GLU A 255 8.79 12.05 -24.24
CA GLU A 255 7.66 11.56 -23.44
C GLU A 255 6.41 11.37 -24.28
N TYR A 256 6.16 12.27 -25.25
CA TYR A 256 5.04 12.15 -26.17
C TYR A 256 5.23 10.98 -27.14
N LYS A 257 6.44 10.78 -27.68
CA LYS A 257 6.79 9.59 -28.48
C LYS A 257 6.59 8.31 -27.68
N HIS A 258 7.00 8.30 -26.42
CA HIS A 258 6.75 7.16 -25.54
C HIS A 258 5.25 6.90 -25.36
N ALA A 259 4.42 7.94 -25.21
CA ALA A 259 2.97 7.81 -25.12
C ALA A 259 2.36 7.16 -26.38
N LEU A 260 2.82 7.56 -27.57
CA LEU A 260 2.43 6.94 -28.84
C LEU A 260 2.84 5.47 -28.90
N THR A 261 4.09 5.15 -28.53
CA THR A 261 4.55 3.76 -28.49
C THR A 261 3.71 2.91 -27.55
N VAL A 262 3.35 3.43 -26.37
CA VAL A 262 2.49 2.71 -25.41
C VAL A 262 1.08 2.54 -25.98
N TRP A 263 0.52 3.58 -26.58
CA TRP A 263 -0.81 3.50 -27.21
C TRP A 263 -0.87 2.40 -28.27
N ASP A 264 0.13 2.37 -29.16
CA ASP A 264 0.19 1.42 -30.27
C ASP A 264 0.54 0.00 -29.80
N HIS A 265 1.51 -0.15 -28.89
CA HIS A 265 1.98 -1.45 -28.38
C HIS A 265 0.87 -2.20 -27.63
N PHE A 266 0.08 -1.49 -26.82
CA PHE A 266 -1.04 -2.08 -26.08
C PHE A 266 -2.37 -2.06 -26.86
N ASP A 267 -2.33 -1.68 -28.15
CA ASP A 267 -3.49 -1.63 -29.05
C ASP A 267 -4.69 -0.87 -28.46
N CYS A 268 -4.41 0.27 -27.80
CA CYS A 268 -5.44 1.09 -27.15
C CYS A 268 -6.43 1.62 -28.21
N LYS A 269 -7.71 1.28 -28.08
CA LYS A 269 -8.76 1.72 -29.01
C LYS A 269 -9.37 3.05 -28.64
N THR A 270 -9.33 3.40 -27.36
CA THR A 270 -9.92 4.63 -26.83
C THR A 270 -9.03 5.27 -25.78
N LEU A 271 -9.17 6.60 -25.60
CA LEU A 271 -8.45 7.33 -24.55
C LEU A 271 -8.80 6.84 -23.14
N GLY A 272 -9.98 6.25 -22.99
CA GLY A 272 -10.38 5.53 -21.80
C GLY A 272 -9.54 4.28 -21.54
N GLU A 273 -9.31 3.41 -22.54
CA GLU A 273 -8.45 2.23 -22.36
C GLU A 273 -7.02 2.63 -22.02
N TYR A 274 -6.50 3.66 -22.68
CA TYR A 274 -5.21 4.26 -22.33
C TYR A 274 -5.19 4.80 -20.90
N ASN A 275 -6.26 5.44 -20.44
CA ASN A 275 -6.40 5.89 -19.05
C ASN A 275 -6.34 4.72 -18.06
N ASP A 276 -7.00 3.61 -18.37
CA ASP A 276 -7.05 2.46 -17.46
C ASP A 276 -5.69 1.76 -17.39
N LEU A 277 -4.99 1.66 -18.52
CA LEU A 277 -3.61 1.19 -18.57
C LEU A 277 -2.68 2.12 -17.78
N TYR A 278 -2.80 3.43 -17.97
CA TYR A 278 -2.04 4.45 -17.24
C TYR A 278 -2.20 4.27 -15.72
N LEU A 279 -3.45 4.12 -15.25
CA LEU A 279 -3.75 3.91 -13.83
C LEU A 279 -3.16 2.60 -13.33
N LYS A 280 -3.33 1.51 -14.08
CA LYS A 280 -2.79 0.19 -13.75
C LYS A 280 -1.26 0.25 -13.56
N ILE A 281 -0.54 0.89 -14.48
CA ILE A 281 0.91 1.06 -14.38
C ILE A 281 1.27 1.86 -13.13
N ASP A 282 0.63 3.02 -12.90
CA ASP A 282 0.90 3.88 -11.74
C ASP A 282 0.70 3.13 -10.40
N ILE A 283 -0.33 2.30 -10.29
CA ILE A 283 -0.65 1.51 -9.09
C ILE A 283 0.43 0.47 -8.81
N LEU A 284 0.85 -0.23 -9.87
CA LEU A 284 1.84 -1.30 -9.80
C LEU A 284 3.23 -0.74 -9.51
N LEU A 285 3.61 0.39 -10.14
CA LEU A 285 4.83 1.11 -9.83
C LEU A 285 4.87 1.54 -8.36
N LEU A 286 3.77 2.07 -7.82
CA LEU A 286 3.71 2.45 -6.42
C LEU A 286 3.83 1.23 -5.50
N ALA A 287 3.21 0.10 -5.86
CA ALA A 287 3.33 -1.14 -5.12
C ALA A 287 4.78 -1.63 -5.09
N ASP A 288 5.47 -1.65 -6.24
CA ASP A 288 6.88 -2.04 -6.35
C ASP A 288 7.79 -1.11 -5.56
N VAL A 289 7.65 0.20 -5.71
CA VAL A 289 8.39 1.22 -4.95
C VAL A 289 8.25 1.01 -3.45
N PHE A 290 7.02 0.89 -2.94
CA PHE A 290 6.82 0.76 -1.51
C PHE A 290 7.23 -0.63 -1.00
N GLN A 291 7.12 -1.70 -1.81
CA GLN A 291 7.58 -3.02 -1.43
C GLN A 291 9.10 -3.12 -1.32
N ASN A 292 9.84 -2.56 -2.29
CA ASN A 292 11.29 -2.48 -2.19
C ASN A 292 11.74 -1.64 -0.98
N PHE A 293 11.05 -0.52 -0.72
CA PHE A 293 11.32 0.29 0.47
C PHE A 293 11.11 -0.49 1.78
N ARG A 294 10.02 -1.27 1.87
CA ARG A 294 9.75 -2.16 3.02
C ARG A 294 10.82 -3.22 3.18
N ASP A 295 11.26 -3.85 2.09
CA ASP A 295 12.31 -4.88 2.14
C ASP A 295 13.63 -4.31 2.67
N ILE A 296 14.03 -3.15 2.17
CA ILE A 296 15.24 -2.43 2.63
C ILE A 296 15.11 -2.07 4.12
N CYS A 297 13.97 -1.52 4.53
CA CYS A 297 13.75 -1.15 5.93
C CYS A 297 13.76 -2.37 6.86
N ASN A 298 13.13 -3.46 6.44
CA ASN A 298 13.08 -4.68 7.22
C ASN A 298 14.45 -5.39 7.28
N SER A 299 15.23 -5.41 6.20
CA SER A 299 16.58 -5.98 6.23
C SER A 299 17.56 -5.15 7.04
N THR A 300 17.45 -3.82 6.97
CA THR A 300 18.38 -2.88 7.64
C THR A 300 18.03 -2.68 9.11
N TYR A 301 16.76 -2.44 9.42
CA TYR A 301 16.32 -2.05 10.76
C TYR A 301 15.48 -3.13 11.45
N GLY A 302 14.99 -4.13 10.72
CA GLY A 302 14.04 -5.15 11.24
C GLY A 302 12.74 -4.53 11.74
N LEU A 303 12.33 -3.40 11.15
CA LEU A 303 11.07 -2.72 11.38
C LEU A 303 10.42 -2.48 10.03
N ASP A 304 9.10 -2.63 9.96
CA ASP A 304 8.34 -2.47 8.73
C ASP A 304 7.66 -1.10 8.70
N PRO A 305 7.98 -0.23 7.72
CA PRO A 305 7.45 1.12 7.65
C PRO A 305 5.92 1.15 7.43
N ALA A 306 5.30 0.04 7.00
CA ALA A 306 3.84 -0.07 6.85
C ALA A 306 3.05 0.11 8.16
N PHE A 307 3.72 0.06 9.32
CA PHE A 307 3.11 0.30 10.63
C PHE A 307 3.14 1.76 11.09
N TYR A 308 3.82 2.62 10.33
CA TYR A 308 4.09 3.99 10.70
C TYR A 308 3.28 4.96 9.84
N PHE A 309 3.15 6.20 10.31
CA PHE A 309 2.51 7.27 9.56
C PHE A 309 3.51 8.06 8.70
N THR A 310 4.75 8.17 9.15
CA THR A 310 5.77 9.04 8.55
C THR A 310 7.19 8.49 8.77
N ALA A 311 8.16 8.95 7.95
CA ALA A 311 9.57 8.63 8.14
C ALA A 311 10.11 9.05 9.52
N PRO A 312 9.86 10.26 10.06
CA PRO A 312 10.34 10.62 11.40
C PRO A 312 9.89 9.67 12.52
N GLY A 313 8.62 9.25 12.51
CA GLY A 313 8.11 8.28 13.50
C GLY A 313 8.76 6.91 13.35
N PHE A 314 8.99 6.47 12.11
CA PHE A 314 9.73 5.24 11.82
C PHE A 314 11.20 5.32 12.28
N SER A 315 11.90 6.40 11.93
CA SER A 315 13.30 6.62 12.30
C SER A 315 13.50 6.69 13.81
N PHE A 316 12.55 7.27 14.54
CA PHE A 316 12.58 7.31 16.01
C PHE A 316 12.57 5.90 16.62
N ASP A 317 11.67 5.03 16.15
CA ASP A 317 11.63 3.64 16.62
C ASP A 317 12.86 2.84 16.19
N CYS A 318 13.40 3.09 14.98
CA CYS A 318 14.68 2.51 14.55
C CYS A 318 15.81 2.90 15.51
N MET A 319 15.89 4.17 15.90
CA MET A 319 16.87 4.66 16.87
C MET A 319 16.69 4.00 18.25
N LEU A 320 15.47 3.89 18.75
CA LEU A 320 15.20 3.22 20.03
C LEU A 320 15.61 1.74 19.99
N LYS A 321 15.30 1.05 18.89
CA LYS A 321 15.69 -0.36 18.70
C LYS A 321 17.20 -0.53 18.63
N HIS A 322 17.89 0.36 17.91
CA HIS A 322 19.33 0.31 17.73
C HIS A 322 20.09 0.58 19.05
N THR A 323 19.65 1.59 19.81
CA THR A 323 20.31 2.00 21.05
C THR A 323 19.91 1.16 22.27
N GLY A 324 18.76 0.50 22.23
CA GLY A 324 18.21 -0.23 23.37
C GLY A 324 17.79 0.67 24.54
N VAL A 325 17.78 1.99 24.36
CA VAL A 325 17.43 2.96 25.41
C VAL A 325 15.96 2.79 25.80
N LYS A 326 15.73 2.61 27.10
CA LYS A 326 14.40 2.65 27.68
C LYS A 326 14.11 4.08 28.10
N LEU A 327 13.25 4.76 27.34
CA LEU A 327 12.76 6.07 27.73
C LEU A 327 11.96 5.94 29.03
N LYS A 328 12.31 6.75 30.03
CA LYS A 328 11.46 6.94 31.19
C LYS A 328 10.19 7.63 30.69
N LEU A 329 9.01 7.08 31.00
CA LEU A 329 7.76 7.78 30.76
C LEU A 329 7.85 9.15 31.43
N LEU A 330 7.87 10.22 30.63
CA LEU A 330 7.37 11.51 31.09
C LEU A 330 5.90 11.24 31.45
N TYR A 331 5.42 11.75 32.58
CA TYR A 331 4.09 11.45 33.18
C TYR A 331 2.89 11.78 32.27
N ILE A 332 2.77 11.10 31.13
CA ILE A 332 1.70 11.11 30.15
C ILE A 332 1.69 9.70 29.54
N ASP A 333 0.66 8.92 29.87
CA ASP A 333 0.53 7.50 29.57
C ASP A 333 0.50 7.21 28.05
N ILE A 334 1.65 6.85 27.47
CA ILE A 334 1.73 6.20 26.15
C ILE A 334 2.71 5.03 26.23
N ILE A 335 2.16 3.82 26.22
CA ILE A 335 2.93 2.57 26.14
C ILE A 335 3.30 2.32 24.66
N PHE A 336 4.60 2.24 24.36
CA PHE A 336 5.11 1.81 23.06
C PHE A 336 5.44 0.30 23.05
N PRO A 337 4.63 -0.56 22.41
CA PRO A 337 5.06 -1.91 22.06
C PRO A 337 5.82 -1.88 20.72
N PHE A 338 7.08 -2.30 20.72
CA PHE A 338 7.80 -2.67 19.50
C PHE A 338 7.03 -3.79 18.78
N ARG A 339 6.54 -3.51 17.57
CA ARG A 339 5.75 -4.45 16.75
C ARG A 339 6.58 -4.94 15.57
N ILE A 340 6.95 -6.23 15.57
CA ILE A 340 7.50 -6.94 14.40
C ILE A 340 6.42 -7.93 13.95
N ILE A 341 5.66 -7.63 12.89
CA ILE A 341 4.72 -8.59 12.30
C ILE A 341 4.69 -8.42 10.79
N LYS A 342 5.05 -9.48 10.06
CA LYS A 342 4.69 -9.66 8.65
C LYS A 342 3.27 -10.23 8.59
N LEU A 343 2.33 -9.53 7.95
CA LEU A 343 1.19 -10.07 7.17
C LEU A 343 0.28 -8.97 6.57
N ILE A 344 -0.06 -9.18 5.29
CA ILE A 344 -1.15 -8.66 4.41
C ILE A 344 -1.50 -7.19 4.50
N LYS A 345 -0.95 -6.34 3.62
CA LYS A 345 -1.28 -4.90 3.65
C LYS A 345 -1.00 -4.16 2.35
N PHE A 346 -1.94 -4.10 1.41
CA PHE A 346 -1.96 -3.00 0.42
C PHE A 346 -3.37 -2.69 -0.07
N PHE A 347 -3.62 -1.40 -0.25
CA PHE A 347 -4.42 -0.82 -1.32
C PHE A 347 -3.55 0.31 -1.86
N SER A 348 -3.25 0.33 -3.15
CA SER A 348 -2.52 1.43 -3.81
C SER A 348 -3.52 2.19 -4.66
N PHE A 349 -3.84 3.46 -4.40
CA PHE A 349 -4.81 4.21 -5.20
C PHE A 349 -4.13 5.26 -6.05
N THR A 350 -4.49 5.31 -7.33
CA THR A 350 -4.11 6.39 -8.25
C THR A 350 -5.39 6.98 -8.82
N CYS A 351 -5.57 8.30 -8.68
CA CYS A 351 -6.66 9.02 -9.32
C CYS A 351 -6.13 9.78 -10.53
N SER A 352 -6.69 9.51 -11.72
CA SER A 352 -6.45 10.33 -12.90
C SER A 352 -7.49 11.45 -12.97
N LYS A 353 -6.98 12.68 -12.79
CA LYS A 353 -7.67 13.99 -12.65
C LYS A 353 -8.21 14.27 -11.25
N PHE A 354 -7.79 15.37 -10.64
CA PHE A 354 -8.48 16.68 -10.71
C PHE A 354 -7.64 17.65 -9.87
N LYS A 355 -6.98 18.58 -10.55
CA LYS A 355 -6.43 19.80 -9.96
C LYS A 355 -7.04 20.93 -10.75
N ASN A 356 -8.08 21.52 -10.19
CA ASN A 356 -8.54 22.87 -10.47
C ASN A 356 -9.69 23.11 -9.50
N PHE A 357 -9.43 23.92 -8.48
CA PHE A 357 -10.27 24.98 -7.89
C PHE A 357 -9.64 25.34 -6.55
N VAL A 358 -9.07 26.55 -6.51
CA VAL A 358 -8.60 27.25 -5.30
C VAL A 358 -9.66 28.31 -5.01
N PHE A 359 -10.12 28.37 -3.77
CA PHE A 359 -10.45 29.64 -3.12
C PHE A 359 -9.59 29.75 -1.88
#